data_AF-A0A7L3ULN9-F1
#
_entry.id   AF-A0A7L3ULN9-F1
#
_cell.length_a   1.000
_cell.length_b   1.000
_cell.length_c   1.000
_cell.angle_alpha   90.00
_cell.angle_beta   90.00
_cell.angle_gamma   90.00
#
_symmetry.space_group_name_H-M   'P 1'
#
loop_
_entity.id
_entity.type
_entity.pdbx_description
1 polymer ?
#
loop_
_entity_poly.entity_id
_entity_poly.type
_entity_poly.pdbx_seq_one_letter_code
_entity_poly.pdbx_strand_id
1 'polypeptide(L)'
;LLVALVVVALVAPAAPAAAPTSCPAACSCSNQASRVICTRRELLEVPASISVNTRYLNLQENHIQVIRTDTFKHLRHLEILQLSRNLVRKVEVGAFNGLPNLNTLELFDNRLTTVPTQAFEYLSKLRELWLRNNPIESIPSYAFNRVPSLRRLDLGELKRLEYISEAAFEGLVNLRYLNLGMCNLKEIPNLTALVRLEELELSGNRLGRVRPGSFQGLGSLRKLWLMHARVAAVERNAFDDLKALEELNLAHNELASLPHDLFAPLHRLERVHLHHNPWRCDCDVLWLSWWLRETVPSNTSCCARCHAPPALRGRYLGELEPGHFTCYAPVIVEPPADLNVTEGMAAELKCRTGTAMTSVNWLTPNGTLMTHGSYRVRISVLHDGTLNFTNVTVQDTGQYTCMVTNAAGNTTASATLNVSAADAAAAAAAAAATGYTYFTTVTVETTDAGGEEPAPQTPPAPTAGWEAAGGSTAAPATRATGKPFTVPITAVAAAGAGGGLQDLDDVLKTTKIIIGCFVAITFMAAVMLVAFYKLRKQHQRHKHRGGPARAVEIVNVEDELGG
;
A
#
# COMPACT_ATOMS: atom_id res chain seq x y z
N LEU A 1 20.52 97.41 17.22
CA LEU A 1 19.08 97.27 17.55
C LEU A 1 18.33 97.19 16.22
N LEU A 2 17.51 96.21 15.85
CA LEU A 2 16.90 95.07 16.53
C LEU A 2 16.53 94.04 15.44
N VAL A 3 16.95 92.79 15.66
CA VAL A 3 16.27 91.52 15.34
C VAL A 3 15.82 91.25 13.89
N ALA A 4 16.65 90.44 13.21
CA ALA A 4 16.27 89.61 12.07
C ALA A 4 15.49 88.37 12.56
N LEU A 5 14.29 88.14 12.01
CA LEU A 5 13.49 86.94 12.21
C LEU A 5 13.67 86.04 10.98
N VAL A 6 14.61 85.10 11.09
CA VAL A 6 14.84 84.03 10.12
C VAL A 6 13.75 82.98 10.33
N VAL A 7 12.82 82.87 9.39
CA VAL A 7 11.89 81.73 9.32
C VAL A 7 12.65 80.57 8.70
N VAL A 8 13.14 79.66 9.55
CA VAL A 8 13.67 78.36 9.13
C VAL A 8 12.49 77.50 8.70
N ALA A 9 12.29 77.37 7.38
CA ALA A 9 11.45 76.33 6.83
C ALA A 9 12.15 74.98 7.05
N LEU A 10 11.66 74.19 7.99
CA LEU A 10 12.01 72.79 8.17
C LEU A 10 11.60 72.02 6.91
N VAL A 11 12.56 71.80 6.02
CA VAL A 11 12.48 70.77 4.99
C VAL A 11 12.48 69.43 5.73
N ALA A 12 11.28 68.86 5.92
CA ALA A 12 11.17 67.47 6.30
C ALA A 12 11.81 66.62 5.18
N PRO A 13 12.73 65.70 5.48
CA PRO A 13 13.15 64.74 4.47
C PRO A 13 11.91 63.94 4.10
N ALA A 14 11.58 63.95 2.81
CA ALA A 14 10.61 63.01 2.27
C ALA A 14 11.03 61.62 2.73
N ALA A 15 10.23 61.03 3.63
CA ALA A 15 10.38 59.64 3.99
C ALA A 15 10.43 58.85 2.67
N PRO A 16 11.37 57.89 2.51
CA PRO A 16 11.37 57.06 1.33
C PRO A 16 9.97 56.46 1.23
N ALA A 17 9.32 56.67 0.09
CA ALA A 17 8.02 56.09 -0.20
C ALA A 17 8.09 54.60 0.15
N ALA A 18 7.41 54.21 1.23
CA ALA A 18 7.33 52.83 1.63
C ALA A 18 6.76 52.06 0.44
N ALA A 19 7.57 51.16 -0.15
CA ALA A 19 7.12 50.22 -1.15
C ALA A 19 5.82 49.57 -0.65
N PRO A 20 4.81 49.36 -1.52
CA PRO A 20 3.52 48.87 -1.08
C PRO A 20 3.74 47.55 -0.33
N THR A 21 3.45 47.57 0.96
CA THR A 21 3.44 46.42 1.84
C THR A 21 2.39 45.45 1.30
N SER A 22 2.82 44.57 0.38
CA SER A 22 2.00 43.70 -0.45
C SER A 22 1.44 42.51 0.33
N CYS A 23 0.80 42.79 1.47
CA CYS A 23 0.03 41.81 2.20
C CYS A 23 -1.41 41.87 1.69
N PRO A 24 -2.01 40.75 1.27
CA PRO A 24 -3.43 40.73 0.91
C PRO A 24 -4.28 41.21 2.10
N ALA A 25 -5.32 42.02 1.83
CA ALA A 25 -6.17 42.60 2.89
C ALA A 25 -6.82 41.55 3.80
N ALA A 26 -7.12 40.36 3.25
CA ALA A 26 -7.69 39.25 4.00
C ALA A 26 -6.64 38.44 4.80
N CYS A 27 -5.35 38.70 4.63
CA CYS A 27 -4.27 37.88 5.17
C CYS A 27 -3.44 38.63 6.22
N SER A 28 -2.71 37.87 7.04
CA SER A 28 -1.72 38.39 7.98
C SER A 28 -0.33 38.02 7.49
N CYS A 29 0.56 39.01 7.39
CA CYS A 29 1.91 38.84 6.90
C CYS A 29 2.93 39.19 7.97
N SER A 30 3.98 38.37 8.11
CA SER A 30 5.08 38.60 9.05
C SER A 30 6.44 38.44 8.38
N ASN A 31 7.50 38.90 9.06
CA ASN A 31 8.89 38.84 8.60
C ASN A 31 9.08 39.40 7.19
N GLN A 32 8.76 40.69 6.98
CA GLN A 32 8.86 41.34 5.66
C GLN A 32 8.06 40.58 4.57
N ALA A 33 6.89 40.05 4.92
CA ALA A 33 6.02 39.22 4.08
C ALA A 33 6.62 37.87 3.63
N SER A 34 7.64 37.38 4.34
CA SER A 34 8.16 36.02 4.14
C SER A 34 7.18 34.93 4.58
N ARG A 35 6.35 35.20 5.59
CA ARG A 35 5.26 34.31 6.01
C ARG A 35 3.92 34.99 5.79
N VAL A 36 3.03 34.34 5.04
CA VAL A 36 1.70 34.85 4.70
C VAL A 36 0.66 33.85 5.17
N ILE A 37 -0.27 34.28 6.03
CA ILE A 37 -1.28 33.46 6.68
C ILE A 37 -2.66 33.97 6.30
N CYS A 38 -3.45 33.14 5.63
CA CYS A 38 -4.77 33.46 5.08
C CYS A 38 -5.84 32.44 5.53
N THR A 39 -5.73 31.92 6.75
CA THR A 39 -6.61 30.84 7.25
C THR A 39 -7.98 31.34 7.69
N ARG A 40 -9.04 30.56 7.46
CA ARG A 40 -10.43 30.85 7.90
C ARG A 40 -10.97 32.18 7.36
N ARG A 41 -10.76 32.44 6.08
CA ARG A 41 -11.15 33.71 5.42
C ARG A 41 -12.21 33.51 4.34
N GLU A 42 -12.81 32.32 4.27
CA GLU A 42 -13.86 31.96 3.30
C GLU A 42 -13.43 32.22 1.84
N LEU A 43 -12.13 32.16 1.55
CA LEU A 43 -11.60 32.48 0.23
C LEU A 43 -12.06 31.45 -0.79
N LEU A 44 -12.68 31.91 -1.88
CA LEU A 44 -13.09 31.09 -3.02
C LEU A 44 -11.94 30.83 -3.99
N GLU A 45 -10.95 31.72 -4.01
CA GLU A 45 -9.78 31.68 -4.90
C GLU A 45 -8.52 32.13 -4.17
N VAL A 46 -7.35 31.84 -4.74
CA VAL A 46 -6.07 32.28 -4.19
C VAL A 46 -5.93 33.80 -4.37
N PRO A 47 -5.56 34.57 -3.32
CA PRO A 47 -5.36 36.01 -3.44
C PRO A 47 -4.24 36.37 -4.43
N ALA A 48 -4.48 37.33 -5.33
CA ALA A 48 -3.48 37.73 -6.33
C ALA A 48 -2.31 38.56 -5.75
N SER A 49 -2.51 39.26 -4.63
CA SER A 49 -1.56 40.21 -4.07
C SER A 49 -0.59 39.58 -3.06
N ILE A 50 0.05 38.47 -3.40
CA ILE A 50 1.03 37.78 -2.53
C ILE A 50 2.43 38.29 -2.83
N SER A 51 3.21 38.56 -1.78
CA SER A 51 4.59 39.06 -1.92
C SER A 51 5.52 38.05 -2.57
N VAL A 52 6.43 38.52 -3.43
CA VAL A 52 7.47 37.71 -4.09
C VAL A 52 8.49 37.11 -3.09
N ASN A 53 8.60 37.70 -1.90
CA ASN A 53 9.51 37.27 -0.84
C ASN A 53 8.93 36.15 0.04
N THR A 54 7.69 35.72 -0.20
CA THR A 54 7.01 34.70 0.58
C THR A 54 7.71 33.34 0.46
N ARG A 55 8.07 32.76 1.60
CA ARG A 55 8.63 31.40 1.75
C ARG A 55 7.62 30.41 2.31
N TYR A 56 6.69 30.90 3.13
CA TYR A 56 5.64 30.11 3.76
C TYR A 56 4.28 30.74 3.48
N LEU A 57 3.43 30.01 2.77
CA LEU A 57 2.07 30.44 2.43
C LEU A 57 1.05 29.45 3.00
N ASN A 58 0.20 29.94 3.90
CA ASN A 58 -0.87 29.15 4.51
C ASN A 58 -2.25 29.65 4.06
N LEU A 59 -2.94 28.82 3.26
CA LEU A 59 -4.29 29.04 2.72
C LEU A 59 -5.29 27.99 3.26
N GLN A 60 -5.01 27.40 4.43
CA GLN A 60 -5.85 26.35 5.02
C GLN A 60 -7.22 26.85 5.47
N GLU A 61 -8.20 25.94 5.53
CA GLU A 61 -9.55 26.23 6.05
C GLU A 61 -10.24 27.38 5.26
N ASN A 62 -10.21 27.28 3.93
CA ASN A 62 -10.93 28.17 3.01
C ASN A 62 -11.86 27.36 2.08
N HIS A 63 -12.43 28.00 1.08
CA HIS A 63 -13.39 27.43 0.14
C HIS A 63 -12.85 27.37 -1.29
N ILE A 64 -11.52 27.26 -1.43
CA ILE A 64 -10.86 27.23 -2.74
C ILE A 64 -11.25 25.94 -3.47
N GLN A 65 -11.75 26.06 -4.70
CA GLN A 65 -12.25 24.91 -5.49
C GLN A 65 -11.33 24.50 -6.65
N VAL A 66 -10.66 25.46 -7.26
CA VAL A 66 -9.81 25.25 -8.45
C VAL A 66 -8.50 25.99 -8.25
N ILE A 67 -7.38 25.30 -8.54
CA ILE A 67 -6.06 25.93 -8.61
C ILE A 67 -5.72 26.07 -10.09
N ARG A 68 -5.66 27.31 -10.56
CA ARG A 68 -5.47 27.62 -11.98
C ARG A 68 -4.00 27.56 -12.38
N THR A 69 -3.73 27.41 -13.68
CA THR A 69 -2.37 27.50 -14.24
C THR A 69 -1.68 28.79 -13.82
N ASP A 70 -0.38 28.72 -13.53
CA ASP A 70 0.48 29.88 -13.20
C ASP A 70 0.05 30.70 -11.96
N THR A 71 -0.86 30.20 -11.12
CA THR A 71 -1.35 30.91 -9.90
C THR A 71 -0.21 31.36 -8.99
N PHE A 72 0.88 30.59 -8.92
CA PHE A 72 2.02 30.86 -8.01
C PHE A 72 3.31 31.27 -8.74
N LYS A 73 3.23 31.64 -10.02
CA LYS A 73 4.38 31.81 -10.93
C LYS A 73 5.47 32.75 -10.40
N HIS A 74 5.08 33.77 -9.63
CA HIS A 74 5.98 34.81 -9.13
C HIS A 74 6.68 34.41 -7.82
N LEU A 75 6.23 33.35 -7.14
CA LEU A 75 6.66 32.97 -5.79
C LEU A 75 7.92 32.08 -5.80
N ARG A 76 9.02 32.60 -6.35
CA ARG A 76 10.25 31.82 -6.55
C ARG A 76 10.93 31.37 -5.25
N HIS A 77 10.67 32.05 -4.15
CA HIS A 77 11.24 31.74 -2.83
C HIS A 77 10.35 30.82 -1.99
N LEU A 78 9.19 30.40 -2.49
CA LEU A 78 8.25 29.60 -1.73
C LEU A 78 8.82 28.21 -1.45
N GLU A 79 8.86 27.84 -0.18
CA GLU A 79 9.35 26.56 0.32
C GLU A 79 8.20 25.68 0.80
N ILE A 80 7.19 26.27 1.44
CA ILE A 80 6.06 25.56 2.04
C ILE A 80 4.74 26.18 1.55
N LEU A 81 3.92 25.36 0.89
CA LEU A 81 2.60 25.74 0.42
C LEU A 81 1.53 24.86 1.08
N GLN A 82 0.66 25.48 1.88
CA GLN A 82 -0.42 24.79 2.56
C GLN A 82 -1.78 25.15 1.97
N LEU A 83 -2.39 24.18 1.29
CA LEU A 83 -3.69 24.28 0.63
C LEU A 83 -4.69 23.25 1.19
N SER A 84 -4.42 22.72 2.37
CA SER A 84 -5.23 21.69 3.00
C SER A 84 -6.53 22.23 3.60
N ARG A 85 -7.51 21.34 3.84
CA ARG A 85 -8.85 21.69 4.34
C ARG A 85 -9.54 22.76 3.47
N ASN A 86 -9.46 22.57 2.16
CA ASN A 86 -10.16 23.38 1.17
C ASN A 86 -11.21 22.52 0.45
N LEU A 87 -11.80 23.05 -0.62
CA LEU A 87 -12.76 22.34 -1.47
C LEU A 87 -12.14 22.03 -2.83
N VAL A 88 -10.82 21.86 -2.92
CA VAL A 88 -10.11 21.75 -4.20
C VAL A 88 -10.53 20.46 -4.90
N ARG A 89 -11.18 20.61 -6.06
CA ARG A 89 -11.64 19.51 -6.92
C ARG A 89 -10.75 19.31 -8.14
N LYS A 90 -10.13 20.39 -8.64
CA LYS A 90 -9.30 20.38 -9.85
C LYS A 90 -8.05 21.21 -9.65
N VAL A 91 -6.92 20.65 -10.08
CA VAL A 91 -5.63 21.35 -10.20
C VAL A 91 -5.27 21.34 -11.68
N GLU A 92 -5.12 22.52 -12.28
CA GLU A 92 -4.79 22.64 -13.70
C GLU A 92 -3.33 22.29 -13.98
N VAL A 93 -3.03 21.96 -15.23
CA VAL A 93 -1.67 21.70 -15.70
C VAL A 93 -0.83 22.96 -15.49
N GLY A 94 0.37 22.81 -14.93
CA GLY A 94 1.24 23.95 -14.63
C GLY A 94 0.72 24.88 -13.51
N ALA A 95 -0.23 24.44 -12.68
CA ALA A 95 -0.69 25.23 -11.52
C ALA A 95 0.45 25.62 -10.56
N PHE A 96 1.46 24.77 -10.44
CA PHE A 96 2.63 24.97 -9.57
C PHE A 96 3.88 25.47 -10.32
N ASN A 97 3.72 25.99 -11.53
CA ASN A 97 4.82 26.59 -12.28
C ASN A 97 5.47 27.75 -11.51
N GLY A 98 6.77 27.94 -11.71
CA GLY A 98 7.52 29.04 -11.09
C GLY A 98 7.87 28.83 -9.61
N LEU A 99 7.74 27.60 -9.10
CA LEU A 99 8.05 27.22 -7.72
C LEU A 99 9.33 26.34 -7.60
N PRO A 100 10.53 26.85 -7.96
CA PRO A 100 11.75 26.04 -7.99
C PRO A 100 12.28 25.65 -6.60
N ASN A 101 11.82 26.32 -5.55
CA ASN A 101 12.25 26.10 -4.17
C ASN A 101 11.23 25.35 -3.30
N LEU A 102 10.11 24.94 -3.89
CA LEU A 102 9.05 24.28 -3.14
C LEU A 102 9.54 22.94 -2.59
N ASN A 103 9.42 22.78 -1.29
CA ASN A 103 9.90 21.64 -0.53
C ASN A 103 8.73 20.80 0.01
N THR A 104 7.70 21.48 0.55
CA THR A 104 6.52 20.84 1.13
C THR A 104 5.25 21.37 0.47
N LEU A 105 4.43 20.45 -0.03
CA LEU A 105 3.11 20.74 -0.59
C LEU A 105 2.02 19.96 0.16
N GLU A 106 1.12 20.69 0.81
CA GLU A 106 -0.02 20.10 1.53
C GLU A 106 -1.32 20.31 0.76
N LEU A 107 -1.94 19.21 0.34
CA LEU A 107 -3.23 19.16 -0.36
C LEU A 107 -4.22 18.22 0.34
N PHE A 108 -3.99 17.89 1.61
CA PHE A 108 -4.84 16.99 2.37
C PHE A 108 -6.21 17.59 2.73
N ASP A 109 -7.18 16.75 3.06
CA ASP A 109 -8.56 17.16 3.40
C ASP A 109 -9.21 18.02 2.29
N ASN A 110 -9.07 17.61 1.02
CA ASN A 110 -9.63 18.30 -0.15
C ASN A 110 -10.72 17.45 -0.84
N ARG A 111 -11.01 17.72 -2.11
CA ARG A 111 -12.04 17.05 -2.93
C ARG A 111 -11.48 16.53 -4.25
N LEU A 112 -10.20 16.19 -4.28
CA LEU A 112 -9.52 15.65 -5.46
C LEU A 112 -9.99 14.22 -5.73
N THR A 113 -10.48 13.95 -6.94
CA THR A 113 -10.91 12.62 -7.38
C THR A 113 -9.79 11.83 -8.06
N THR A 114 -8.75 12.51 -8.54
CA THR A 114 -7.59 11.90 -9.20
C THR A 114 -6.30 12.59 -8.74
N VAL A 115 -5.17 11.88 -8.80
CA VAL A 115 -3.85 12.48 -8.59
C VAL A 115 -3.52 13.44 -9.75
N PRO A 116 -3.18 14.71 -9.51
CA PRO A 116 -2.92 15.68 -10.57
C PRO A 116 -1.48 15.55 -11.11
N THR A 117 -1.16 14.43 -11.75
CA THR A 117 0.20 14.08 -12.22
C THR A 117 0.85 15.18 -13.08
N GLN A 118 0.08 15.81 -13.97
CA GLN A 118 0.57 16.87 -14.87
C GLN A 118 0.81 18.21 -14.15
N ALA A 119 0.24 18.42 -12.96
CA ALA A 119 0.45 19.65 -12.20
C ALA A 119 1.83 19.68 -11.52
N PHE A 120 2.45 18.52 -11.30
CA PHE A 120 3.73 18.37 -10.60
C PHE A 120 4.96 18.57 -11.48
N GLU A 121 4.79 19.24 -12.63
CA GLU A 121 5.87 19.46 -13.58
C GLU A 121 6.95 20.39 -13.00
N TYR A 122 8.23 20.03 -13.21
CA TYR A 122 9.40 20.82 -12.83
C TYR A 122 9.59 21.12 -11.32
N LEU A 123 8.94 20.36 -10.41
CA LEU A 123 9.11 20.50 -8.96
C LEU A 123 10.32 19.71 -8.42
N SER A 124 11.52 20.02 -8.89
CA SER A 124 12.76 19.26 -8.62
C SER A 124 13.26 19.29 -7.17
N LYS A 125 12.78 20.23 -6.35
CA LYS A 125 13.13 20.34 -4.92
C LYS A 125 12.05 19.80 -3.98
N LEU A 126 10.91 19.33 -4.51
CA LEU A 126 9.81 18.86 -3.69
C LEU A 126 10.23 17.58 -2.95
N ARG A 127 10.11 17.57 -1.63
CA ARG A 127 10.45 16.43 -0.77
C ARG A 127 9.23 15.83 -0.07
N GLU A 128 8.21 16.65 0.20
CA GLU A 128 7.04 16.23 0.95
C GLU A 128 5.76 16.56 0.21
N LEU A 129 4.93 15.54 -0.03
CA LEU A 129 3.63 15.68 -0.67
C LEU A 129 2.56 15.01 0.18
N TRP A 130 1.57 15.79 0.60
CA TRP A 130 0.47 15.32 1.46
C TRP A 130 -0.85 15.38 0.72
N LEU A 131 -1.40 14.21 0.37
CA LEU A 131 -2.66 14.04 -0.36
C LEU A 131 -3.73 13.31 0.47
N ARG A 132 -3.48 13.06 1.76
CA ARG A 132 -4.38 12.30 2.64
C ARG A 132 -5.81 12.85 2.67
N ASN A 133 -6.77 11.97 2.94
CA ASN A 133 -8.20 12.28 3.06
C ASN A 133 -8.74 13.07 1.85
N ASN A 134 -8.42 12.60 0.65
CA ASN A 134 -9.05 13.00 -0.60
C ASN A 134 -9.91 11.86 -1.16
N PRO A 135 -10.99 12.16 -1.89
CA PRO A 135 -11.82 11.15 -2.55
C PRO A 135 -11.16 10.60 -3.84
N ILE A 136 -9.86 10.29 -3.81
CA ILE A 136 -9.13 9.76 -4.97
C ILE A 136 -9.61 8.34 -5.27
N GLU A 137 -10.00 8.11 -6.52
CA GLU A 137 -10.56 6.84 -6.98
C GLU A 137 -9.49 5.87 -7.49
N SER A 138 -8.43 6.39 -8.12
CA SER A 138 -7.34 5.57 -8.62
C SER A 138 -5.98 6.28 -8.59
N ILE A 139 -4.92 5.47 -8.50
CA ILE A 139 -3.54 5.91 -8.68
C ILE A 139 -3.02 5.31 -10.00
N PRO A 140 -2.90 6.12 -11.07
CA PRO A 140 -2.49 5.64 -12.39
C PRO A 140 -1.00 5.28 -12.44
N SER A 141 -0.58 4.63 -13.52
CA SER A 141 0.84 4.34 -13.79
C SER A 141 1.66 5.63 -13.85
N TYR A 142 2.88 5.61 -13.31
CA TYR A 142 3.81 6.74 -13.30
C TYR A 142 3.24 8.03 -12.67
N ALA A 143 2.29 7.90 -11.72
CA ALA A 143 1.54 9.02 -11.14
C ALA A 143 2.43 10.13 -10.54
N PHE A 144 3.62 9.76 -10.04
CA PHE A 144 4.57 10.66 -9.37
C PHE A 144 5.94 10.73 -10.06
N ASN A 145 6.08 10.20 -11.28
CA ASN A 145 7.37 10.13 -11.99
C ASN A 145 7.96 11.52 -12.31
N ARG A 146 7.14 12.58 -12.32
CA ARG A 146 7.60 13.97 -12.51
C ARG A 146 8.28 14.58 -11.27
N VAL A 147 8.20 13.92 -10.11
CA VAL A 147 8.77 14.38 -8.83
C VAL A 147 9.66 13.30 -8.17
N PRO A 148 10.76 12.88 -8.83
CA PRO A 148 11.66 11.84 -8.30
C PRO A 148 12.47 12.29 -7.07
N SER A 149 12.39 13.58 -6.71
CA SER A 149 13.02 14.17 -5.52
C SER A 149 12.26 13.89 -4.23
N LEU A 150 11.04 13.35 -4.31
CA LEU A 150 10.19 13.09 -3.15
C LEU A 150 10.88 12.15 -2.15
N ARG A 151 10.67 12.47 -0.87
CA ARG A 151 11.15 11.69 0.28
C ARG A 151 10.01 11.22 1.16
N ARG A 152 8.93 11.99 1.26
CA ARG A 152 7.73 11.66 2.03
C ARG A 152 6.49 11.83 1.17
N LEU A 153 5.69 10.78 1.07
CA LEU A 153 4.43 10.77 0.35
C LEU A 153 3.33 10.24 1.28
N ASP A 154 2.33 11.07 1.53
CA ASP A 154 1.17 10.69 2.33
C ASP A 154 -0.08 10.58 1.46
N LEU A 155 -0.54 9.34 1.27
CA LEU A 155 -1.74 8.94 0.57
C LEU A 155 -2.72 8.24 1.53
N GLY A 156 -2.70 8.60 2.82
CA GLY A 156 -3.59 8.01 3.82
C GLY A 156 -5.06 8.42 3.66
N GLU A 157 -5.96 7.66 4.28
CA GLU A 157 -7.40 7.94 4.34
C GLU A 157 -8.10 8.11 2.97
N LEU A 158 -7.59 7.48 1.90
CA LEU A 158 -8.23 7.48 0.59
C LEU A 158 -9.40 6.49 0.56
N LYS A 159 -10.52 6.87 1.18
CA LYS A 159 -11.68 5.98 1.41
C LYS A 159 -12.38 5.50 0.13
N ARG A 160 -12.18 6.21 -0.99
CA ARG A 160 -12.75 5.90 -2.32
C ARG A 160 -11.75 5.24 -3.27
N LEU A 161 -10.57 4.87 -2.78
CA LEU A 161 -9.55 4.26 -3.63
C LEU A 161 -10.00 2.85 -4.04
N GLU A 162 -10.12 2.63 -5.35
CA GLU A 162 -10.55 1.36 -5.94
C GLU A 162 -9.39 0.63 -6.61
N TYR A 163 -8.47 1.39 -7.24
CA TYR A 163 -7.41 0.83 -8.06
C TYR A 163 -6.06 1.53 -7.87
N ILE A 164 -5.00 0.74 -7.71
CA ILE A 164 -3.61 1.18 -7.76
C ILE A 164 -2.94 0.43 -8.90
N SER A 165 -2.32 1.15 -9.83
CA SER A 165 -1.54 0.52 -10.91
C SER A 165 -0.25 -0.12 -10.39
N GLU A 166 0.17 -1.23 -10.99
CA GLU A 166 1.46 -1.88 -10.71
C GLU A 166 2.66 -0.93 -10.86
N ALA A 167 2.60 -0.02 -11.83
CA ALA A 167 3.64 0.98 -12.08
C ALA A 167 3.33 2.34 -11.42
N ALA A 168 2.45 2.40 -10.42
CA ALA A 168 2.00 3.65 -9.80
C ALA A 168 3.15 4.46 -9.16
N PHE A 169 4.06 3.76 -8.47
CA PHE A 169 5.15 4.36 -7.70
C PHE A 169 6.48 4.40 -8.46
N GLU A 170 6.48 4.09 -9.76
CA GLU A 170 7.67 4.17 -10.59
C GLU A 170 8.25 5.59 -10.65
N GLY A 171 9.59 5.66 -10.60
CA GLY A 171 10.36 6.91 -10.54
C GLY A 171 10.62 7.45 -9.13
N LEU A 172 9.97 6.94 -8.08
CA LEU A 172 10.13 7.39 -6.68
C LEU A 172 11.33 6.74 -5.95
N VAL A 173 12.49 6.71 -6.59
CA VAL A 173 13.69 6.00 -6.09
C VAL A 173 14.30 6.59 -4.80
N ASN A 174 13.94 7.83 -4.44
CA ASN A 174 14.43 8.53 -3.25
C ASN A 174 13.43 8.57 -2.09
N LEU A 175 12.27 7.95 -2.26
CA LEU A 175 11.21 7.95 -1.26
C LEU A 175 11.66 7.17 -0.03
N ARG A 176 11.42 7.74 1.15
CA ARG A 176 11.78 7.15 2.46
C ARG A 176 10.56 6.85 3.31
N TYR A 177 9.49 7.63 3.15
CA TYR A 177 8.24 7.47 3.89
C TYR A 177 7.08 7.37 2.92
N LEU A 178 6.29 6.32 3.07
CA LEU A 178 5.04 6.12 2.34
C LEU A 178 3.91 5.80 3.32
N ASN A 179 2.83 6.57 3.24
CA ASN A 179 1.60 6.29 3.98
C ASN A 179 0.47 5.89 3.02
N LEU A 180 -0.03 4.67 3.19
CA LEU A 180 -1.20 4.09 2.52
C LEU A 180 -2.21 3.58 3.56
N GLY A 181 -2.20 4.15 4.76
CA GLY A 181 -3.11 3.79 5.84
C GLY A 181 -4.56 4.18 5.56
N MET A 182 -5.50 3.42 6.09
CA MET A 182 -6.95 3.67 6.01
C MET A 182 -7.49 3.84 4.57
N CYS A 183 -6.89 3.13 3.60
CA CYS A 183 -7.29 3.16 2.19
C CYS A 183 -8.21 1.99 1.78
N ASN A 184 -8.63 1.16 2.74
CA ASN A 184 -9.43 -0.06 2.51
C ASN A 184 -8.77 -1.08 1.54
N LEU A 185 -7.44 -1.09 1.45
CA LEU A 185 -6.71 -1.98 0.54
C LEU A 185 -6.97 -3.45 0.89
N LYS A 186 -7.23 -4.27 -0.13
CA LYS A 186 -7.38 -5.73 0.01
C LYS A 186 -6.05 -6.48 -0.10
N GLU A 187 -5.09 -5.88 -0.77
CA GLU A 187 -3.75 -6.41 -0.98
C GLU A 187 -2.73 -5.28 -0.96
N ILE A 188 -1.47 -5.64 -0.74
CA ILE A 188 -0.37 -4.69 -0.73
C ILE A 188 0.00 -4.41 -2.19
N PRO A 189 0.02 -3.13 -2.63
CA PRO A 189 0.36 -2.79 -4.01
C PRO A 189 1.84 -3.10 -4.31
N ASN A 190 2.23 -3.04 -5.57
CA ASN A 190 3.61 -3.21 -5.94
C ASN A 190 4.48 -2.05 -5.43
N LEU A 191 5.46 -2.38 -4.57
CA LEU A 191 6.39 -1.44 -3.95
C LEU A 191 7.84 -1.68 -4.38
N THR A 192 8.12 -2.55 -5.37
CA THR A 192 9.50 -2.93 -5.74
C THR A 192 10.35 -1.75 -6.23
N ALA A 193 9.71 -0.71 -6.78
CA ALA A 193 10.38 0.51 -7.23
C ALA A 193 10.95 1.36 -6.07
N LEU A 194 10.45 1.18 -4.84
CA LEU A 194 10.76 2.01 -3.67
C LEU A 194 11.98 1.50 -2.89
N VAL A 195 13.12 1.36 -3.57
CA VAL A 195 14.33 0.71 -3.04
C VAL A 195 14.96 1.39 -1.81
N ARG A 196 14.67 2.68 -1.57
CA ARG A 196 15.15 3.47 -0.42
C ARG A 196 14.10 3.70 0.66
N LEU A 197 12.97 3.01 0.60
CA LEU A 197 11.90 3.18 1.58
C LEU A 197 12.38 2.74 2.96
N GLU A 198 12.21 3.60 3.96
CA GLU A 198 12.62 3.38 5.35
C GLU A 198 11.39 3.14 6.25
N GLU A 199 10.26 3.78 5.95
CA GLU A 199 9.03 3.73 6.77
C GLU A 199 7.80 3.51 5.88
N LEU A 200 7.01 2.49 6.21
CA LEU A 200 5.79 2.12 5.50
C LEU A 200 4.60 1.98 6.45
N GLU A 201 3.57 2.80 6.21
CA GLU A 201 2.32 2.80 6.95
C GLU A 201 1.20 2.17 6.11
N LEU A 202 0.69 1.03 6.55
CA LEU A 202 -0.39 0.26 5.93
C LEU A 202 -1.54 -0.04 6.92
N SER A 203 -1.57 0.63 8.07
CA SER A 203 -2.58 0.41 9.11
C SER A 203 -3.99 0.80 8.66
N GLY A 204 -5.00 0.13 9.20
CA GLY A 204 -6.41 0.41 8.90
C GLY A 204 -6.87 -0.05 7.50
N ASN A 205 -6.14 -0.97 6.87
CA ASN A 205 -6.52 -1.62 5.61
C ASN A 205 -7.29 -2.94 5.85
N ARG A 206 -7.55 -3.71 4.80
CA ARG A 206 -8.32 -4.97 4.83
C ARG A 206 -7.54 -6.09 4.14
N LEU A 207 -6.26 -6.22 4.48
CA LEU A 207 -5.30 -7.06 3.75
C LEU A 207 -5.63 -8.56 3.86
N GLY A 208 -6.22 -9.00 4.97
CA GLY A 208 -6.61 -10.40 5.18
C GLY A 208 -5.41 -11.33 5.43
N ARG A 209 -4.43 -11.35 4.52
CA ARG A 209 -3.20 -12.16 4.62
C ARG A 209 -1.99 -11.41 4.11
N VAL A 210 -0.81 -11.74 4.66
CA VAL A 210 0.48 -11.21 4.20
C VAL A 210 1.26 -12.34 3.51
N ARG A 211 1.63 -12.13 2.24
CA ARG A 211 2.32 -13.11 1.40
C ARG A 211 3.81 -12.78 1.27
N PRO A 212 4.68 -13.76 0.98
CA PRO A 212 5.99 -13.45 0.44
C PRO A 212 5.84 -12.75 -0.91
N GLY A 213 6.78 -11.88 -1.24
CA GLY A 213 6.67 -11.01 -2.41
C GLY A 213 5.99 -9.67 -2.13
N SER A 214 5.09 -9.57 -1.14
CA SER A 214 4.39 -8.30 -0.84
C SER A 214 5.34 -7.16 -0.44
N PHE A 215 6.53 -7.49 0.07
CA PHE A 215 7.57 -6.54 0.45
C PHE A 215 8.90 -6.76 -0.28
N GLN A 216 8.85 -7.43 -1.43
CA GLN A 216 10.04 -7.72 -2.22
C GLN A 216 10.79 -6.44 -2.59
N GLY A 217 12.12 -6.47 -2.47
CA GLY A 217 12.99 -5.35 -2.82
C GLY A 217 13.07 -4.23 -1.75
N LEU A 218 12.28 -4.29 -0.68
CA LEU A 218 12.29 -3.30 0.40
C LEU A 218 13.40 -3.55 1.44
N GLY A 219 14.63 -3.77 0.97
CA GLY A 219 15.78 -4.09 1.83
C GLY A 219 16.23 -2.95 2.77
N SER A 220 15.80 -1.71 2.52
CA SER A 220 16.10 -0.53 3.34
C SER A 220 15.03 -0.25 4.41
N LEU A 221 13.95 -1.03 4.44
CA LEU A 221 12.79 -0.74 5.30
C LEU A 221 13.12 -0.99 6.77
N ARG A 222 12.89 0.01 7.61
CA ARG A 222 13.18 0.01 9.04
C ARG A 222 11.92 -0.10 9.88
N LYS A 223 10.81 0.52 9.45
CA LYS A 223 9.54 0.50 10.18
C LYS A 223 8.39 0.07 9.28
N LEU A 224 7.65 -0.93 9.75
CA LEU A 224 6.46 -1.44 9.08
C LEU A 224 5.27 -1.43 10.03
N TRP A 225 4.25 -0.64 9.69
CA TRP A 225 3.01 -0.56 10.45
C TRP A 225 1.85 -1.22 9.70
N LEU A 226 1.29 -2.26 10.31
CA LEU A 226 0.17 -3.07 9.82
C LEU A 226 -0.91 -3.16 10.91
N MET A 227 -1.12 -2.10 11.69
CA MET A 227 -2.07 -2.09 12.79
C MET A 227 -3.51 -2.05 12.24
N HIS A 228 -4.46 -2.78 12.84
CA HIS A 228 -5.86 -2.76 12.39
C HIS A 228 -6.05 -3.09 10.89
N ALA A 229 -5.19 -3.91 10.29
CA ALA A 229 -5.24 -4.26 8.87
C ALA A 229 -6.06 -5.54 8.56
N ARG A 230 -6.74 -6.10 9.57
CA ARG A 230 -7.50 -7.37 9.52
C ARG A 230 -6.65 -8.53 9.01
N VAL A 231 -5.39 -8.59 9.42
CA VAL A 231 -4.50 -9.69 9.05
C VAL A 231 -4.88 -10.91 9.88
N ALA A 232 -5.38 -11.96 9.23
CA ALA A 232 -5.74 -13.23 9.84
C ALA A 232 -4.60 -14.25 9.78
N ALA A 233 -3.72 -14.16 8.78
CA ALA A 233 -2.55 -15.04 8.63
C ALA A 233 -1.37 -14.32 7.98
N VAL A 234 -0.16 -14.65 8.44
CA VAL A 234 1.10 -14.32 7.78
C VAL A 234 1.67 -15.62 7.21
N GLU A 235 2.00 -15.63 5.93
CA GLU A 235 2.56 -16.82 5.27
C GLU A 235 4.05 -17.00 5.59
N ARG A 236 4.57 -18.20 5.33
CA ARG A 236 5.98 -18.57 5.54
C ARG A 236 6.89 -17.60 4.80
N ASN A 237 7.97 -17.17 5.43
CA ASN A 237 9.00 -16.30 4.84
C ASN A 237 8.49 -14.94 4.34
N ALA A 238 7.33 -14.46 4.80
CA ALA A 238 6.72 -13.24 4.28
C ALA A 238 7.53 -11.96 4.55
N PHE A 239 8.46 -11.99 5.51
CA PHE A 239 9.28 -10.83 5.90
C PHE A 239 10.78 -11.00 5.60
N ASP A 240 11.22 -12.11 4.98
CA ASP A 240 12.65 -12.45 4.84
C ASP A 240 13.49 -11.39 4.11
N ASP A 241 12.88 -10.62 3.20
CA ASP A 241 13.55 -9.53 2.47
C ASP A 241 13.85 -8.30 3.34
N LEU A 242 13.14 -8.13 4.45
CA LEU A 242 13.15 -6.94 5.30
C LEU A 242 14.34 -6.94 6.27
N LYS A 243 15.56 -7.17 5.76
CA LYS A 243 16.78 -7.37 6.57
C LYS A 243 17.18 -6.17 7.44
N ALA A 244 16.69 -4.97 7.11
CA ALA A 244 16.94 -3.74 7.86
C ALA A 244 15.83 -3.38 8.87
N LEU A 245 14.81 -4.24 9.04
CA LEU A 245 13.64 -3.93 9.85
C LEU A 245 13.98 -3.85 11.33
N GLU A 246 13.60 -2.74 11.95
CA GLU A 246 13.83 -2.43 13.38
C GLU A 246 12.51 -2.47 14.16
N GLU A 247 11.41 -2.08 13.52
CA GLU A 247 10.09 -1.97 14.14
C GLU A 247 9.00 -2.61 13.27
N LEU A 248 8.27 -3.56 13.86
CA LEU A 248 7.12 -4.23 13.23
C LEU A 248 5.88 -4.10 14.09
N ASN A 249 4.84 -3.45 13.59
CA ASN A 249 3.57 -3.33 14.28
C ASN A 249 2.47 -4.17 13.61
N LEU A 250 2.10 -5.29 14.25
CA LEU A 250 1.01 -6.17 13.86
C LEU A 250 -0.14 -6.13 14.88
N ALA A 251 -0.24 -5.07 15.68
CA ALA A 251 -1.22 -4.98 16.74
C ALA A 251 -2.65 -4.81 16.19
N HIS A 252 -3.63 -5.24 16.99
CA HIS A 252 -5.06 -5.15 16.63
C HIS A 252 -5.41 -5.82 15.30
N ASN A 253 -4.86 -7.01 15.06
CA ASN A 253 -5.22 -7.86 13.93
C ASN A 253 -5.98 -9.11 14.41
N GLU A 254 -6.14 -10.08 13.53
CA GLU A 254 -6.87 -11.32 13.76
C GLU A 254 -5.91 -12.52 13.81
N LEU A 255 -4.64 -12.29 14.18
CA LEU A 255 -3.60 -13.31 14.19
C LEU A 255 -3.82 -14.32 15.32
N ALA A 256 -3.88 -15.59 14.96
CA ALA A 256 -3.93 -16.70 15.92
C ALA A 256 -2.55 -17.30 16.21
N SER A 257 -1.66 -17.34 15.23
CA SER A 257 -0.28 -17.85 15.34
C SER A 257 0.59 -17.22 14.25
N LEU A 258 1.91 -17.42 14.34
CA LEU A 258 2.89 -16.99 13.32
C LEU A 258 3.74 -18.19 12.90
N PRO A 259 4.14 -18.27 11.60
CA PRO A 259 5.06 -19.28 11.13
C PRO A 259 6.37 -19.35 11.93
N HIS A 260 6.89 -20.55 12.09
CA HIS A 260 8.13 -20.85 12.77
C HIS A 260 9.29 -20.06 12.17
N ASP A 261 10.13 -19.49 13.03
CA ASP A 261 11.30 -18.68 12.68
C ASP A 261 11.02 -17.49 11.77
N LEU A 262 9.79 -16.97 11.74
CA LEU A 262 9.43 -15.81 10.90
C LEU A 262 10.32 -14.58 11.15
N PHE A 263 10.87 -14.43 12.37
CA PHE A 263 11.74 -13.32 12.74
C PHE A 263 13.24 -13.67 12.72
N ALA A 264 13.61 -14.93 12.47
CA ALA A 264 15.02 -15.35 12.51
C ALA A 264 15.91 -14.61 11.47
N PRO A 265 15.45 -14.31 10.24
CA PRO A 265 16.24 -13.53 9.28
C PRO A 265 16.36 -12.03 9.63
N LEU A 266 15.52 -11.53 10.55
CA LEU A 266 15.38 -10.10 10.86
C LEU A 266 16.34 -9.69 11.99
N HIS A 267 17.64 -9.74 11.72
CA HIS A 267 18.68 -9.53 12.75
C HIS A 267 18.70 -8.14 13.41
N ARG A 268 18.01 -7.14 12.83
CA ARG A 268 17.90 -5.78 13.40
C ARG A 268 16.58 -5.51 14.12
N LEU A 269 15.71 -6.51 14.21
CA LEU A 269 14.37 -6.32 14.75
C LEU A 269 14.44 -6.18 16.27
N GLU A 270 14.14 -4.99 16.77
CA GLU A 270 14.21 -4.66 18.20
C GLU A 270 12.82 -4.46 18.82
N ARG A 271 11.85 -3.99 18.02
CA ARG A 271 10.55 -3.56 18.52
C ARG A 271 9.43 -4.22 17.73
N VAL A 272 8.62 -5.03 18.42
CA VAL A 272 7.45 -5.68 17.82
C VAL A 272 6.22 -5.34 18.64
N HIS A 273 5.10 -5.08 17.96
CA HIS A 273 3.80 -4.88 18.59
C HIS A 273 2.84 -5.98 18.17
N LEU A 274 2.54 -6.90 19.09
CA LEU A 274 1.68 -8.07 18.84
C LEU A 274 0.39 -8.06 19.67
N HIS A 275 0.13 -7.00 20.44
CA HIS A 275 -1.03 -6.92 21.32
C HIS A 275 -2.36 -6.88 20.56
N HIS A 276 -3.44 -7.25 21.24
CA HIS A 276 -4.80 -7.26 20.67
C HIS A 276 -4.92 -8.16 19.43
N ASN A 277 -4.36 -9.37 19.52
CA ASN A 277 -4.57 -10.46 18.57
C ASN A 277 -5.10 -11.69 19.33
N PRO A 278 -5.95 -12.53 18.73
CA PRO A 278 -6.51 -13.73 19.34
C PRO A 278 -5.50 -14.91 19.38
N TRP A 279 -4.35 -14.71 20.03
CA TRP A 279 -3.26 -15.71 20.06
C TRP A 279 -3.73 -17.06 20.62
N ARG A 280 -3.48 -18.12 19.85
CA ARG A 280 -3.61 -19.51 20.26
C ARG A 280 -2.25 -19.96 20.80
N CYS A 281 -2.18 -20.19 22.09
CA CYS A 281 -0.97 -20.62 22.77
C CYS A 281 -0.94 -22.15 22.85
N ASP A 282 -0.34 -22.76 21.84
CA ASP A 282 -0.02 -24.18 21.74
C ASP A 282 1.48 -24.34 21.42
N CYS A 283 1.90 -25.49 20.89
CA CYS A 283 3.30 -25.74 20.52
C CYS A 283 3.83 -24.78 19.44
N ASP A 284 2.97 -24.23 18.57
CA ASP A 284 3.39 -23.37 17.45
C ASP A 284 3.82 -21.98 17.95
N VAL A 285 3.42 -21.56 19.15
CA VAL A 285 3.81 -20.26 19.73
C VAL A 285 5.13 -20.29 20.51
N LEU A 286 5.69 -21.48 20.76
CA LEU A 286 6.85 -21.63 21.65
C LEU A 286 8.09 -20.89 21.17
N TRP A 287 8.39 -20.97 19.87
CA TRP A 287 9.52 -20.23 19.28
C TRP A 287 9.37 -18.72 19.50
N LEU A 288 8.14 -18.20 19.39
CA LEU A 288 7.82 -16.79 19.58
C LEU A 288 7.92 -16.39 21.06
N SER A 289 7.51 -17.26 21.99
CA SER A 289 7.73 -17.07 23.43
C SER A 289 9.21 -16.89 23.74
N TRP A 290 10.06 -17.77 23.21
CA TRP A 290 11.51 -17.70 23.41
C TRP A 290 12.11 -16.45 22.80
N TRP A 291 11.73 -16.13 21.55
CA TRP A 291 12.17 -14.92 20.87
C TRP A 291 11.80 -13.66 21.64
N LEU A 292 10.55 -13.55 22.12
CA LEU A 292 10.10 -12.39 22.91
C LEU A 292 10.89 -12.23 24.21
N ARG A 293 11.24 -13.34 24.88
CA ARG A 293 12.01 -13.33 26.13
C ARG A 293 13.46 -12.90 25.93
N GLU A 294 14.05 -13.23 24.79
CA GLU A 294 15.45 -12.93 24.49
C GLU A 294 15.63 -11.54 23.88
N THR A 295 14.75 -11.13 22.97
CA THR A 295 14.93 -9.93 22.15
C THR A 295 14.23 -8.68 22.74
N VAL A 296 13.11 -8.83 23.44
CA VAL A 296 12.32 -7.66 23.91
C VAL A 296 12.63 -7.33 25.37
N PRO A 297 13.08 -6.10 25.69
CA PRO A 297 13.31 -5.67 27.07
C PRO A 297 12.04 -5.76 27.92
N SER A 298 12.19 -6.11 29.20
CA SER A 298 11.09 -6.29 30.17
C SER A 298 10.21 -5.05 30.41
N ASN A 299 10.64 -3.86 29.95
CA ASN A 299 9.93 -2.59 30.11
C ASN A 299 9.11 -2.17 28.86
N THR A 300 9.08 -3.00 27.81
CA THR A 300 8.40 -2.68 26.55
C THR A 300 7.00 -3.28 26.53
N SER A 301 5.99 -2.45 26.25
CA SER A 301 4.57 -2.82 26.20
C SER A 301 4.19 -3.67 24.97
N CYS A 302 4.99 -4.68 24.62
CA CYS A 302 4.59 -5.73 23.68
C CYS A 302 3.79 -6.81 24.42
N CYS A 303 2.60 -6.47 24.89
CA CYS A 303 1.82 -7.38 25.70
C CYS A 303 0.90 -8.25 24.83
N ALA A 304 1.49 -9.11 24.00
CA ALA A 304 0.74 -10.23 23.44
C ALA A 304 0.28 -11.15 24.58
N ARG A 305 -1.00 -11.47 24.61
CA ARG A 305 -1.60 -12.36 25.60
C ARG A 305 -2.35 -13.48 24.92
N CYS A 306 -2.29 -14.66 25.52
CA CYS A 306 -3.03 -15.83 25.04
C CYS A 306 -4.54 -15.56 25.10
N HIS A 307 -5.23 -15.87 24.02
CA HIS A 307 -6.68 -15.90 23.96
C HIS A 307 -7.23 -17.32 24.15
N ALA A 308 -6.55 -18.30 23.56
CA ALA A 308 -6.84 -19.73 23.67
C ALA A 308 -5.54 -20.51 23.98
N PRO A 309 -5.61 -21.71 24.58
CA PRO A 309 -6.79 -22.35 25.17
C PRO A 309 -7.25 -21.62 26.46
N PRO A 310 -8.46 -21.89 26.98
CA PRO A 310 -9.01 -21.22 28.17
C PRO A 310 -8.09 -21.30 29.41
N ALA A 311 -7.34 -22.39 29.58
CA ALA A 311 -6.42 -22.58 30.71
C ALA A 311 -5.25 -21.58 30.73
N LEU A 312 -4.84 -21.07 29.56
CA LEU A 312 -3.73 -20.11 29.43
C LEU A 312 -4.23 -18.70 29.10
N ARG A 313 -5.54 -18.49 29.00
CA ARG A 313 -6.13 -17.21 28.60
C ARG A 313 -5.68 -16.07 29.52
N GLY A 314 -5.19 -15.00 28.92
CA GLY A 314 -4.70 -13.80 29.60
C GLY A 314 -3.22 -13.85 30.02
N ARG A 315 -2.55 -15.01 29.95
CA ARG A 315 -1.10 -15.11 30.20
C ARG A 315 -0.30 -14.42 29.10
N TYR A 316 0.84 -13.85 29.47
CA TYR A 316 1.76 -13.22 28.52
C TYR A 316 2.51 -14.27 27.70
N LEU A 317 2.66 -14.02 26.39
CA LEU A 317 3.33 -14.96 25.50
C LEU A 317 4.79 -15.21 25.89
N GLY A 318 5.55 -14.18 26.28
CA GLY A 318 6.96 -14.32 26.67
C GLY A 318 7.21 -15.01 28.02
N GLU A 319 6.16 -15.27 28.80
CA GLU A 319 6.24 -15.99 30.09
C GLU A 319 5.87 -17.48 29.95
N LEU A 320 5.59 -17.94 28.72
CA LEU A 320 5.21 -19.33 28.49
C LEU A 320 6.43 -20.25 28.55
N GLU A 321 6.41 -21.17 29.51
CA GLU A 321 7.44 -22.21 29.64
C GLU A 321 7.08 -23.47 28.85
N PRO A 322 8.08 -24.19 28.29
CA PRO A 322 7.87 -25.43 27.54
C PRO A 322 7.10 -26.51 28.31
N GLY A 323 7.22 -26.56 29.64
CA GLY A 323 6.57 -27.56 30.48
C GLY A 323 5.03 -27.53 30.47
N HIS A 324 4.43 -26.45 29.96
CA HIS A 324 2.97 -26.37 29.78
C HIS A 324 2.46 -27.16 28.56
N PHE A 325 3.36 -27.66 27.71
CA PHE A 325 3.01 -28.23 26.41
C PHE A 325 3.72 -29.58 26.19
N THR A 326 3.01 -30.53 25.57
CA THR A 326 3.59 -31.78 25.07
C THR A 326 3.70 -31.69 23.56
N CYS A 327 4.90 -31.32 23.08
CA CYS A 327 5.18 -31.08 21.67
C CYS A 327 5.99 -32.21 21.05
N TYR A 328 5.76 -32.47 19.76
CA TYR A 328 6.45 -33.50 18.99
C TYR A 328 7.04 -32.90 17.72
N ALA A 329 8.04 -33.58 17.15
CA ALA A 329 8.63 -33.26 15.87
C ALA A 329 7.55 -33.15 14.76
N PRO A 330 7.76 -32.32 13.72
CA PRO A 330 6.73 -32.03 12.75
C PRO A 330 6.40 -33.24 11.88
N VAL A 331 5.11 -33.47 11.64
CA VAL A 331 4.66 -34.58 10.79
C VAL A 331 4.44 -34.09 9.36
N ILE A 332 5.09 -34.78 8.41
CA ILE A 332 4.84 -34.62 6.98
C ILE A 332 3.65 -35.53 6.63
N VAL A 333 2.48 -34.92 6.39
CA VAL A 333 1.22 -35.62 6.12
C VAL A 333 1.22 -36.20 4.71
N GLU A 334 1.74 -35.44 3.76
CA GLU A 334 1.86 -35.85 2.35
C GLU A 334 3.33 -35.70 1.94
N PRO A 335 4.14 -36.76 2.08
CA PRO A 335 5.55 -36.72 1.70
C PRO A 335 5.71 -36.72 0.18
N PRO A 336 6.82 -36.18 -0.33
CA PRO A 336 7.09 -36.19 -1.77
C PRO A 336 7.31 -37.61 -2.25
N ALA A 337 6.81 -37.91 -3.44
CA ALA A 337 6.99 -39.19 -4.12
C ALA A 337 7.89 -39.01 -5.35
N ASP A 338 8.60 -40.08 -5.72
CA ASP A 338 9.42 -40.09 -6.94
C ASP A 338 8.55 -39.81 -8.17
N LEU A 339 9.04 -38.94 -9.06
CA LEU A 339 8.27 -38.44 -10.18
C LEU A 339 9.09 -38.48 -11.47
N ASN A 340 8.51 -39.08 -12.51
CA ASN A 340 9.08 -39.12 -13.85
C ASN A 340 8.30 -38.16 -14.75
N VAL A 341 8.98 -37.18 -15.35
CA VAL A 341 8.36 -36.11 -16.14
C VAL A 341 9.13 -35.91 -17.43
N THR A 342 8.46 -35.56 -18.51
CA THR A 342 9.13 -35.16 -19.76
C THR A 342 9.49 -33.67 -19.72
N GLU A 343 10.63 -33.32 -20.30
CA GLU A 343 11.08 -31.93 -20.45
C GLU A 343 9.96 -31.03 -21.02
N GLY A 344 9.82 -29.82 -20.48
CA GLY A 344 8.78 -28.87 -20.88
C GLY A 344 7.50 -28.90 -20.05
N MET A 345 7.20 -30.02 -19.37
CA MET A 345 6.00 -30.13 -18.54
C MET A 345 6.17 -29.46 -17.16
N ALA A 346 5.04 -29.11 -16.54
CA ALA A 346 5.00 -28.70 -15.14
C ALA A 346 5.09 -29.93 -14.22
N ALA A 347 5.72 -29.76 -13.05
CA ALA A 347 5.88 -30.82 -12.06
C ALA A 347 5.69 -30.29 -10.64
N GLU A 348 5.22 -31.15 -9.74
CA GLU A 348 5.01 -30.79 -8.34
C GLU A 348 5.51 -31.90 -7.42
N LEU A 349 6.37 -31.56 -6.45
CA LEU A 349 6.76 -32.44 -5.35
C LEU A 349 6.03 -31.99 -4.08
N LYS A 350 5.02 -32.75 -3.66
CA LYS A 350 4.19 -32.44 -2.50
C LYS A 350 5.00 -32.55 -1.20
N CYS A 351 4.80 -31.61 -0.29
CA CYS A 351 5.33 -31.70 1.08
C CYS A 351 4.38 -31.02 2.06
N ARG A 352 3.21 -31.61 2.26
CA ARG A 352 2.17 -31.02 3.13
C ARG A 352 2.45 -31.37 4.59
N THR A 353 2.43 -30.36 5.45
CA THR A 353 2.71 -30.47 6.89
C THR A 353 1.41 -30.52 7.71
N GLY A 354 1.48 -31.10 8.92
CA GLY A 354 0.32 -31.18 9.83
C GLY A 354 -0.22 -29.81 10.31
N THR A 355 0.63 -28.78 10.34
CA THR A 355 0.27 -27.39 10.63
C THR A 355 0.91 -26.47 9.58
N ALA A 356 0.22 -25.39 9.22
CA ALA A 356 0.72 -24.36 8.31
C ALA A 356 1.80 -23.47 8.96
N MET A 357 2.00 -23.57 10.28
CA MET A 357 2.96 -22.77 11.03
C MET A 357 4.37 -23.36 11.04
N THR A 358 4.56 -24.59 10.59
CA THR A 358 5.90 -25.19 10.44
C THR A 358 6.71 -24.47 9.37
N SER A 359 8.03 -24.36 9.54
CA SER A 359 8.92 -23.89 8.49
C SER A 359 9.20 -25.04 7.51
N VAL A 360 9.24 -24.72 6.21
CA VAL A 360 9.44 -25.69 5.13
C VAL A 360 10.51 -25.16 4.19
N ASN A 361 11.61 -25.89 4.12
CA ASN A 361 12.74 -25.59 3.25
C ASN A 361 13.00 -26.78 2.32
N TRP A 362 13.34 -26.51 1.07
CA TRP A 362 13.71 -27.54 0.09
C TRP A 362 15.20 -27.49 -0.21
N LEU A 363 15.86 -28.64 -0.11
CA LEU A 363 17.23 -28.81 -0.59
C LEU A 363 17.20 -29.38 -2.00
N THR A 364 17.78 -28.64 -2.94
CA THR A 364 17.95 -29.07 -4.33
C THR A 364 19.14 -30.01 -4.50
N PRO A 365 19.22 -30.79 -5.60
CA PRO A 365 20.36 -31.66 -5.90
C PRO A 365 21.71 -30.91 -5.93
N ASN A 366 21.67 -29.63 -6.30
CA ASN A 366 22.83 -28.75 -6.36
C ASN A 366 23.27 -28.20 -4.99
N GLY A 367 22.62 -28.61 -3.91
CA GLY A 367 22.87 -28.10 -2.55
C GLY A 367 22.28 -26.70 -2.27
N THR A 368 21.50 -26.13 -3.20
CA THR A 368 20.82 -24.84 -2.95
C THR A 368 19.56 -25.04 -2.12
N LEU A 369 19.37 -24.20 -1.10
CA LEU A 369 18.19 -24.19 -0.23
C LEU A 369 17.14 -23.23 -0.79
N MET A 370 15.90 -23.68 -0.85
CA MET A 370 14.75 -22.94 -1.36
C MET A 370 13.67 -22.82 -0.30
N THR A 371 13.13 -21.62 -0.16
CA THR A 371 12.07 -21.29 0.81
C THR A 371 10.87 -20.69 0.08
N HIS A 372 9.74 -20.53 0.77
CA HIS A 372 8.55 -19.88 0.21
C HIS A 372 8.81 -18.41 -0.18
N GLY A 373 9.79 -17.75 0.45
CA GLY A 373 10.23 -16.39 0.11
C GLY A 373 11.28 -16.33 -1.00
N SER A 374 11.70 -17.47 -1.57
CA SER A 374 12.72 -17.49 -2.62
C SER A 374 12.14 -17.08 -3.98
N TYR A 375 12.68 -16.01 -4.57
CA TYR A 375 12.28 -15.52 -5.90
C TYR A 375 13.06 -16.22 -7.01
N ARG A 376 12.57 -17.38 -7.44
CA ARG A 376 13.04 -18.06 -8.65
C ARG A 376 11.88 -18.24 -9.61
N VAL A 377 12.07 -17.82 -10.86
CA VAL A 377 11.00 -17.74 -11.87
C VAL A 377 10.43 -19.11 -12.26
N ARG A 378 11.28 -20.14 -12.25
CA ARG A 378 10.94 -21.48 -12.78
C ARG A 378 10.58 -22.50 -11.70
N ILE A 379 11.25 -22.43 -10.55
CA ILE A 379 11.07 -23.34 -9.41
C ILE A 379 10.69 -22.49 -8.22
N SER A 380 9.56 -22.79 -7.58
CA SER A 380 9.04 -22.03 -6.44
C SER A 380 8.47 -22.96 -5.39
N VAL A 381 8.69 -22.67 -4.12
CA VAL A 381 7.96 -23.33 -3.02
C VAL A 381 6.60 -22.63 -2.90
N LEU A 382 5.51 -23.39 -2.76
CA LEU A 382 4.15 -22.88 -2.57
C LEU A 382 3.80 -22.74 -1.08
N HIS A 383 2.71 -22.04 -0.78
CA HIS A 383 2.28 -21.77 0.60
C HIS A 383 1.98 -23.02 1.41
N ASP A 384 1.65 -24.14 0.77
CA ASP A 384 1.37 -25.43 1.40
C ASP A 384 2.65 -26.26 1.67
N GLY A 385 3.80 -25.82 1.15
CA GLY A 385 5.09 -26.50 1.24
C GLY A 385 5.49 -27.26 -0.03
N THR A 386 4.62 -27.37 -1.02
CA THR A 386 4.88 -28.07 -2.29
C THR A 386 5.94 -27.34 -3.11
N LEU A 387 6.91 -28.07 -3.67
CA LEU A 387 7.86 -27.53 -4.64
C LEU A 387 7.25 -27.61 -6.04
N ASN A 388 7.02 -26.46 -6.66
CA ASN A 388 6.39 -26.33 -7.97
C ASN A 388 7.42 -25.96 -9.04
N PHE A 389 7.29 -26.59 -10.21
CA PHE A 389 8.08 -26.35 -11.41
C PHE A 389 7.14 -25.93 -12.53
N THR A 390 7.34 -24.74 -13.10
CA THR A 390 6.54 -24.28 -14.25
C THR A 390 6.99 -24.90 -15.56
N ASN A 391 8.30 -25.11 -15.70
CA ASN A 391 8.93 -25.77 -16.84
C ASN A 391 10.15 -26.56 -16.36
N VAL A 392 10.13 -27.87 -16.55
CA VAL A 392 11.18 -28.79 -16.11
C VAL A 392 12.19 -29.03 -17.22
N THR A 393 13.47 -29.04 -16.86
CA THR A 393 14.62 -29.28 -17.76
C THR A 393 15.35 -30.55 -17.36
N VAL A 394 16.08 -31.19 -18.28
CA VAL A 394 16.85 -32.42 -17.97
C VAL A 394 17.85 -32.21 -16.82
N GLN A 395 18.36 -30.97 -16.67
CA GLN A 395 19.28 -30.57 -15.60
C GLN A 395 18.64 -30.55 -14.20
N ASP A 396 17.32 -30.56 -14.09
CA ASP A 396 16.61 -30.64 -12.81
C ASP A 396 16.55 -32.06 -12.25
N THR A 397 17.05 -33.05 -12.99
CA THR A 397 17.10 -34.44 -12.53
C THR A 397 17.95 -34.56 -11.28
N GLY A 398 17.40 -35.15 -10.22
CA GLY A 398 18.14 -35.42 -9.00
C GLY A 398 17.25 -35.62 -7.78
N GLN A 399 17.89 -35.73 -6.62
CA GLN A 399 17.21 -35.89 -5.33
C GLN A 399 16.89 -34.54 -4.70
N TYR A 400 15.62 -34.34 -4.38
CA TYR A 400 15.11 -33.18 -3.66
C TYR A 400 14.69 -33.61 -2.26
N THR A 401 15.12 -32.85 -1.25
CA THR A 401 14.79 -33.14 0.16
C THR A 401 13.96 -32.00 0.73
N CYS A 402 12.74 -32.31 1.15
CA CYS A 402 11.92 -31.42 1.95
C CYS A 402 12.36 -31.51 3.42
N MET A 403 12.69 -30.37 4.01
CA MET A 403 13.11 -30.21 5.39
C MET A 403 12.09 -29.37 6.15
N VAL A 404 11.40 -29.99 7.10
CA VAL A 404 10.36 -29.35 7.90
C VAL A 404 10.83 -29.19 9.33
N THR A 405 10.67 -28.00 9.91
CA THR A 405 11.07 -27.71 11.29
C THR A 405 9.94 -27.06 12.09
N ASN A 406 9.88 -27.41 13.37
CA ASN A 406 9.04 -26.74 14.37
C ASN A 406 9.84 -26.56 15.67
N ALA A 407 9.21 -26.00 16.70
CA ALA A 407 9.85 -25.75 18.00
C ALA A 407 10.30 -27.02 18.75
N ALA A 408 9.83 -28.21 18.35
CA ALA A 408 10.14 -29.48 18.99
C ALA A 408 11.19 -30.32 18.24
N GLY A 409 11.46 -30.02 16.96
CA GLY A 409 12.48 -30.71 16.19
C GLY A 409 12.29 -30.61 14.68
N ASN A 410 13.00 -31.49 13.98
CA ASN A 410 13.14 -31.46 12.53
C ASN A 410 12.69 -32.79 11.94
N THR A 411 12.11 -32.77 10.75
CA THR A 411 11.75 -33.98 10.00
C THR A 411 12.00 -33.74 8.53
N THR A 412 12.51 -34.76 7.83
CA THR A 412 12.88 -34.63 6.42
C THR A 412 12.28 -35.78 5.62
N ALA A 413 11.94 -35.50 4.35
CA ALA A 413 11.51 -36.50 3.39
C ALA A 413 12.14 -36.16 2.03
N SER A 414 12.59 -37.17 1.29
CA SER A 414 13.25 -36.98 0.00
C SER A 414 12.54 -37.73 -1.11
N ALA A 415 12.59 -37.17 -2.30
CA ALA A 415 12.12 -37.81 -3.53
C ALA A 415 13.06 -37.49 -4.68
N THR A 416 13.07 -38.35 -5.68
CA THR A 416 13.85 -38.20 -6.91
C THR A 416 12.95 -37.71 -8.03
N LEU A 417 13.36 -36.62 -8.69
CA LEU A 417 12.75 -36.14 -9.92
C LEU A 417 13.59 -36.65 -11.08
N ASN A 418 12.97 -37.39 -12.00
CA ASN A 418 13.63 -37.89 -13.20
C ASN A 418 13.02 -37.26 -14.45
N VAL A 419 13.85 -36.59 -15.25
CA VAL A 419 13.39 -35.82 -16.40
C VAL A 419 13.87 -36.48 -17.68
N SER A 420 12.94 -37.04 -18.46
CA SER A 420 13.26 -37.55 -19.79
C SER A 420 13.23 -36.42 -20.82
N ALA A 421 14.19 -36.42 -21.73
CA ALA A 421 14.17 -35.51 -22.87
C ALA A 421 12.86 -35.73 -23.66
N ALA A 422 12.23 -34.64 -24.09
CA ALA A 422 11.09 -34.75 -24.96
C ALA A 422 11.57 -35.32 -26.30
N ASP A 423 11.30 -36.60 -26.58
CA ASP A 423 11.54 -37.16 -27.90
C ASP A 423 10.74 -36.34 -28.93
N ALA A 424 11.44 -35.53 -29.73
CA ALA A 424 10.83 -34.74 -30.79
C ALA A 424 9.99 -35.62 -31.73
N ALA A 425 10.37 -36.90 -31.89
CA ALA A 425 9.61 -37.90 -32.63
C ALA A 425 8.31 -38.34 -31.94
N ALA A 426 8.29 -38.47 -30.61
CA ALA A 426 7.11 -38.86 -29.84
C ALA A 426 6.10 -37.70 -29.68
N ALA A 427 6.61 -36.47 -29.51
CA ALA A 427 5.78 -35.26 -29.52
C ALA A 427 5.17 -35.00 -30.90
N ALA A 428 5.93 -35.21 -31.99
CA ALA A 428 5.40 -35.18 -33.36
C ALA A 428 4.36 -36.29 -33.61
N ALA A 429 4.55 -37.49 -33.06
CA ALA A 429 3.58 -38.58 -33.16
C ALA A 429 2.29 -38.30 -32.36
N ALA A 430 2.38 -37.68 -31.17
CA ALA A 430 1.23 -37.26 -30.37
C ALA A 430 0.46 -36.08 -31.00
N ALA A 431 1.19 -35.14 -31.63
CA ALA A 431 0.58 -34.07 -32.44
C ALA A 431 -0.08 -34.63 -33.72
N ALA A 432 0.50 -35.65 -34.35
CA ALA A 432 -0.10 -36.36 -35.48
C ALA A 432 -1.36 -37.15 -35.07
N ALA A 433 -1.41 -37.70 -33.85
CA ALA A 433 -2.57 -38.40 -33.32
C ALA A 433 -3.74 -37.46 -32.92
N THR A 434 -3.48 -36.18 -32.71
CA THR A 434 -4.50 -35.16 -32.35
C THR A 434 -4.96 -34.29 -33.52
N GLY A 435 -4.50 -34.57 -34.75
CA GLY A 435 -5.12 -34.07 -35.99
C GLY A 435 -4.98 -32.57 -36.25
N TYR A 436 -4.14 -31.84 -35.52
CA TYR A 436 -3.86 -30.42 -35.80
C TYR A 436 -2.39 -30.20 -36.14
N THR A 437 -2.06 -30.31 -37.42
CA THR A 437 -0.77 -29.89 -37.98
C THR A 437 -0.79 -28.39 -38.27
N TYR A 438 -0.11 -27.57 -37.48
CA TYR A 438 0.31 -26.24 -37.90
C TYR A 438 1.76 -26.32 -38.38
N PHE A 439 1.97 -26.16 -39.68
CA PHE A 439 3.29 -25.95 -40.26
C PHE A 439 3.65 -24.46 -40.12
N THR A 440 4.66 -24.13 -39.33
CA THR A 440 5.38 -22.86 -39.44
C THR A 440 6.69 -23.10 -40.18
N THR A 441 6.73 -22.76 -41.46
CA THR A 441 7.97 -22.65 -42.22
C THR A 441 8.63 -21.33 -41.88
N VAL A 442 9.79 -21.39 -41.21
CA VAL A 442 10.69 -20.24 -41.03
C VAL A 442 11.58 -20.16 -42.27
N THR A 443 11.34 -19.17 -43.12
CA THR A 443 12.26 -18.81 -44.20
C THR A 443 13.32 -17.86 -43.64
N VAL A 444 14.58 -18.31 -43.64
CA VAL A 444 15.74 -17.47 -43.34
C VAL A 444 16.16 -16.80 -44.65
N GLU A 445 15.97 -15.48 -44.74
CA GLU A 445 16.56 -14.67 -45.81
C GLU A 445 17.95 -14.19 -45.37
N THR A 446 18.98 -14.62 -46.07
CA THR A 446 20.36 -14.14 -45.95
C THR A 446 20.51 -12.86 -46.77
N THR A 447 20.84 -11.75 -46.12
CA THR A 447 21.22 -10.48 -46.76
C THR A 447 22.68 -10.52 -47.20
N ASP A 448 22.92 -10.37 -48.50
CA ASP A 448 24.24 -9.99 -49.04
C ASP A 448 24.17 -8.56 -49.58
N ALA A 449 25.18 -7.77 -49.20
CA ALA A 449 25.35 -6.36 -49.57
C ALA A 449 26.34 -6.21 -50.73
N GLY A 450 26.02 -5.37 -51.72
CA GLY A 450 26.94 -4.98 -52.79
C GLY A 450 26.34 -3.89 -53.68
N GLY A 451 26.98 -2.71 -53.71
CA GLY A 451 26.48 -1.44 -54.26
C GLY A 451 26.31 -1.35 -55.79
N GLU A 452 25.48 -0.41 -56.25
CA GLU A 452 25.87 0.80 -57.01
C GLU A 452 24.62 1.69 -57.31
N GLU A 453 24.85 3.00 -57.35
CA GLU A 453 23.94 4.16 -57.52
C GLU A 453 23.69 4.51 -59.03
N PRO A 454 22.89 5.53 -59.45
CA PRO A 454 21.45 5.78 -59.26
C PRO A 454 20.70 6.26 -60.55
N ALA A 455 19.38 6.55 -60.38
CA ALA A 455 18.57 7.59 -61.06
C ALA A 455 17.81 7.25 -62.38
N PRO A 456 16.77 8.04 -62.77
CA PRO A 456 15.73 8.72 -61.99
C PRO A 456 14.30 8.59 -62.62
N GLN A 457 13.29 9.14 -61.91
CA GLN A 457 12.06 9.84 -62.40
C GLN A 457 10.81 9.39 -61.62
N THR A 458 10.45 10.07 -60.54
CA THR A 458 9.58 11.26 -60.40
C THR A 458 8.06 11.02 -60.50
N PRO A 459 7.26 11.73 -59.67
CA PRO A 459 5.90 11.38 -59.22
C PRO A 459 4.88 12.36 -59.86
N PRO A 460 3.76 12.76 -59.22
CA PRO A 460 2.72 12.11 -58.40
C PRO A 460 1.36 12.14 -59.16
N ALA A 461 0.23 11.65 -58.67
CA ALA A 461 -0.73 12.40 -57.85
C ALA A 461 -2.13 11.73 -57.93
N PRO A 462 -3.05 12.03 -56.99
CA PRO A 462 -4.16 11.17 -56.62
C PRO A 462 -5.55 11.75 -56.97
N THR A 463 -6.61 11.16 -56.37
CA THR A 463 -8.03 11.60 -56.30
C THR A 463 -8.89 11.29 -57.52
N ALA A 464 -10.18 11.02 -57.45
CA ALA A 464 -11.18 10.67 -56.42
C ALA A 464 -12.45 10.26 -57.21
N GLY A 465 -13.44 9.61 -56.60
CA GLY A 465 -14.76 9.54 -57.23
C GLY A 465 -15.67 8.45 -56.69
N TRP A 466 -16.66 8.90 -55.91
CA TRP A 466 -17.85 8.16 -55.49
C TRP A 466 -18.71 7.69 -56.67
N GLU A 467 -19.49 6.61 -56.49
CA GLU A 467 -20.96 6.65 -56.57
C GLU A 467 -21.62 5.32 -56.20
N ALA A 468 -22.92 5.40 -55.91
CA ALA A 468 -23.75 4.44 -55.18
C ALA A 468 -24.78 3.71 -56.07
N ALA A 469 -25.60 2.86 -55.40
CA ALA A 469 -26.76 2.09 -55.85
C ALA A 469 -26.43 0.74 -56.54
N GLY A 470 -27.12 -0.38 -56.30
CA GLY A 470 -28.32 -0.74 -55.55
C GLY A 470 -28.76 -2.17 -56.00
N GLY A 471 -29.61 -2.85 -55.23
CA GLY A 471 -30.53 -3.88 -55.77
C GLY A 471 -30.23 -5.38 -55.53
N SER A 472 -30.88 -5.93 -54.49
CA SER A 472 -31.51 -7.27 -54.32
C SER A 472 -31.16 -8.47 -55.23
N THR A 473 -30.93 -9.67 -54.64
CA THR A 473 -31.90 -10.79 -54.50
C THR A 473 -31.25 -12.13 -54.06
N ALA A 474 -32.06 -12.95 -53.37
CA ALA A 474 -32.03 -14.42 -53.25
C ALA A 474 -31.12 -15.11 -52.20
N ALA A 475 -31.80 -15.80 -51.26
CA ALA A 475 -31.32 -16.88 -50.39
C ALA A 475 -31.47 -18.25 -51.14
N PRO A 476 -30.97 -19.43 -50.65
CA PRO A 476 -31.21 -19.96 -49.30
C PRO A 476 -30.06 -20.74 -48.58
N ALA A 477 -30.19 -20.73 -47.24
CA ALA A 477 -29.89 -21.75 -46.20
C ALA A 477 -28.57 -22.59 -46.21
N THR A 478 -27.81 -22.56 -45.09
CA THR A 478 -27.98 -23.48 -43.92
C THR A 478 -27.05 -23.10 -42.73
N ARG A 479 -27.62 -23.14 -41.49
CA ARG A 479 -27.09 -23.47 -40.13
C ARG A 479 -25.66 -23.03 -39.71
N ALA A 480 -25.35 -22.57 -38.48
CA ALA A 480 -26.06 -22.49 -37.19
C ALA A 480 -25.26 -21.59 -36.21
N THR A 481 -25.93 -20.77 -35.40
CA THR A 481 -25.40 -20.24 -34.11
C THR A 481 -26.51 -20.20 -33.06
N GLY A 482 -26.12 -20.41 -31.80
CA GLY A 482 -26.98 -20.72 -30.65
C GLY A 482 -27.87 -19.61 -30.11
N LYS A 483 -28.83 -20.04 -29.28
CA LYS A 483 -29.98 -19.30 -28.74
C LYS A 483 -29.65 -18.51 -27.45
N PRO A 484 -30.30 -17.36 -27.20
CA PRO A 484 -30.46 -16.77 -25.88
C PRO A 484 -31.74 -17.28 -25.16
N PHE A 485 -31.72 -17.24 -23.83
CA PHE A 485 -32.77 -17.69 -22.91
C PHE A 485 -33.86 -16.62 -22.70
N THR A 486 -35.13 -17.01 -22.76
CA THR A 486 -36.31 -16.29 -22.24
C THR A 486 -37.27 -17.30 -21.60
N VAL A 487 -37.76 -16.99 -20.39
CA VAL A 487 -38.69 -17.84 -19.60
C VAL A 487 -40.14 -17.38 -19.83
N PRO A 488 -41.12 -18.30 -19.97
CA PRO A 488 -42.52 -17.95 -20.24
C PRO A 488 -43.35 -17.76 -18.96
N ILE A 489 -44.38 -16.92 -19.07
CA ILE A 489 -45.43 -16.69 -18.08
C ILE A 489 -46.60 -17.63 -18.41
N THR A 490 -46.98 -18.50 -17.47
CA THR A 490 -48.24 -19.25 -17.51
C THR A 490 -49.28 -18.63 -16.58
N ALA A 491 -50.49 -18.51 -17.11
CA ALA A 491 -51.69 -18.04 -16.44
C ALA A 491 -52.16 -18.99 -15.33
N VAL A 492 -52.64 -18.41 -14.23
CA VAL A 492 -53.59 -19.04 -13.31
C VAL A 492 -54.70 -18.03 -13.06
N ALA A 493 -55.92 -18.40 -13.45
CA ALA A 493 -57.15 -17.70 -13.09
C ALA A 493 -57.89 -18.50 -12.00
N ALA A 494 -58.59 -17.72 -11.16
CA ALA A 494 -59.65 -18.10 -10.22
C ALA A 494 -59.26 -18.63 -8.83
N ALA A 495 -59.31 -17.73 -7.82
CA ALA A 495 -60.08 -17.95 -6.58
C ALA A 495 -60.13 -16.68 -5.71
N GLY A 496 -61.35 -16.26 -5.33
CA GLY A 496 -61.65 -15.80 -3.97
C GLY A 496 -61.38 -14.34 -3.59
N ALA A 497 -62.47 -13.61 -3.38
CA ALA A 497 -62.51 -12.30 -2.75
C ALA A 497 -62.11 -12.33 -1.26
N GLY A 498 -61.53 -11.22 -0.77
CA GLY A 498 -61.51 -10.82 0.65
C GLY A 498 -60.12 -10.67 1.28
N GLY A 499 -59.69 -9.44 1.56
CA GLY A 499 -58.47 -9.22 2.36
C GLY A 499 -57.79 -7.84 2.31
N GLY A 500 -58.51 -6.76 2.00
CA GLY A 500 -57.91 -5.42 1.82
C GLY A 500 -57.55 -4.64 3.11
N LEU A 501 -57.52 -5.26 4.30
CA LEU A 501 -57.33 -4.54 5.56
C LEU A 501 -56.20 -5.07 6.47
N GLN A 502 -55.49 -6.12 6.08
CA GLN A 502 -54.38 -6.69 6.89
C GLN A 502 -53.00 -6.15 6.49
N ASP A 503 -52.83 -5.69 5.25
CA ASP A 503 -51.52 -5.29 4.70
C ASP A 503 -51.02 -3.93 5.22
N LEU A 504 -51.92 -3.02 5.63
CA LEU A 504 -51.54 -1.69 6.13
C LEU A 504 -51.08 -1.71 7.60
N ASP A 505 -51.59 -2.63 8.42
CA ASP A 505 -51.24 -2.72 9.85
C ASP A 505 -49.87 -3.37 10.06
N ASP A 506 -49.49 -4.30 9.18
CA ASP A 506 -48.17 -4.93 9.18
C ASP A 506 -47.06 -3.98 8.68
N VAL A 507 -47.39 -3.08 7.75
CA VAL A 507 -46.49 -1.99 7.32
C VAL A 507 -46.32 -0.93 8.44
N LEU A 508 -47.37 -0.61 9.20
CA LEU A 508 -47.25 0.30 10.35
C LEU A 508 -46.46 -0.31 11.52
N LYS A 509 -46.61 -1.62 11.78
CA LYS A 509 -45.84 -2.34 12.81
C LYS A 509 -44.35 -2.42 12.48
N THR A 510 -44.00 -2.76 11.25
CA THR A 510 -42.59 -2.81 10.81
C THR A 510 -41.93 -1.43 10.86
N THR A 511 -42.65 -0.37 10.51
CA THR A 511 -42.14 1.02 10.59
C THR A 511 -41.90 1.46 12.04
N LYS A 512 -42.79 1.11 12.99
CA LYS A 512 -42.58 1.37 14.43
C LYS A 512 -41.37 0.66 15.01
N ILE A 513 -41.09 -0.57 14.57
CA ILE A 513 -39.90 -1.33 15.02
C ILE A 513 -38.63 -0.66 14.51
N ILE A 514 -38.60 -0.22 13.25
CA ILE A 514 -37.42 0.44 12.66
C ILE A 514 -37.14 1.79 13.35
N ILE A 515 -38.18 2.59 13.62
CA ILE A 515 -38.03 3.85 14.36
C ILE A 515 -37.56 3.57 15.79
N GLY A 516 -38.10 2.55 16.45
CA GLY A 516 -37.67 2.12 17.79
C GLY A 516 -36.19 1.71 17.83
N CYS A 517 -35.72 0.94 16.85
CA CYS A 517 -34.31 0.58 16.73
C CYS A 517 -33.42 1.81 16.49
N PHE A 518 -33.85 2.76 15.65
CA PHE A 518 -33.07 3.97 15.38
C PHE A 518 -32.96 4.88 16.62
N VAL A 519 -34.04 5.02 17.38
CA VAL A 519 -34.05 5.76 18.66
C VAL A 519 -33.18 5.06 19.71
N ALA A 520 -33.22 3.72 19.79
CA ALA A 520 -32.38 2.97 20.73
C ALA A 520 -30.87 3.10 20.40
N ILE A 521 -30.50 3.01 19.12
CA ILE A 521 -29.11 3.16 18.68
C ILE A 521 -28.60 4.58 18.94
N THR A 522 -29.40 5.59 18.62
CA THR A 522 -29.01 7.00 18.85
C THR A 522 -28.91 7.33 20.34
N PHE A 523 -29.80 6.78 21.18
CA PHE A 523 -29.71 6.93 22.63
C PHE A 523 -28.47 6.25 23.21
N MET A 524 -28.16 5.03 22.78
CA MET A 524 -26.94 4.32 23.21
C MET A 524 -25.66 5.04 22.77
N ALA A 525 -25.64 5.61 21.56
CA ALA A 525 -24.52 6.43 21.08
C ALA A 525 -24.35 7.71 21.91
N ALA A 526 -25.44 8.37 22.30
CA ALA A 526 -25.40 9.54 23.17
C ALA A 526 -24.87 9.20 24.58
N VAL A 527 -25.31 8.09 25.17
CA VAL A 527 -24.82 7.61 26.47
C VAL A 527 -23.32 7.29 26.40
N MET A 528 -22.86 6.65 25.31
CA MET A 528 -21.45 6.35 25.08
C MET A 528 -20.60 7.61 24.93
N LEU A 529 -21.10 8.65 24.24
CA LEU A 529 -20.43 9.95 24.14
C LEU A 529 -20.31 10.65 25.51
N VAL A 530 -21.35 10.60 26.34
CA VAL A 530 -21.33 11.16 27.69
C VAL A 530 -20.34 10.39 28.58
N ALA A 531 -20.29 9.07 28.47
CA ALA A 531 -19.31 8.24 29.18
C ALA A 531 -17.87 8.59 28.76
N PHE A 532 -17.61 8.72 27.46
CA PHE A 532 -16.32 9.15 26.92
C PHE A 532 -15.92 10.54 27.41
N TYR A 533 -16.86 11.48 27.44
CA TYR A 533 -16.63 12.82 27.95
C TYR A 533 -16.26 12.82 29.44
N LYS A 534 -16.96 12.01 30.26
CA LYS A 534 -16.64 11.85 31.69
C LYS A 534 -15.28 11.20 31.92
N LEU A 535 -14.93 10.15 31.17
CA LEU A 535 -13.61 9.50 31.20
C LEU A 535 -12.49 10.48 30.82
N ARG A 536 -12.67 11.26 29.75
CA ARG A 536 -11.70 12.28 29.33
C ARG A 536 -11.53 13.39 30.36
N LYS A 537 -12.60 13.82 31.03
CA LYS A 537 -12.56 14.81 32.12
C LYS A 537 -11.88 14.27 33.38
N GLN A 538 -12.04 12.99 33.70
CA GLN A 538 -11.27 12.32 34.76
C GLN A 538 -9.77 12.27 34.44
N HIS A 539 -9.43 11.96 33.19
CA HIS A 539 -8.04 11.90 32.74
C HIS A 539 -7.35 13.28 32.77
N GLN A 540 -8.09 14.35 32.48
CA GLN A 540 -7.62 15.73 32.60
C GLN A 540 -7.44 16.18 34.06
N ARG A 541 -8.32 15.75 34.98
CA ARG A 541 -8.18 16.01 36.42
C ARG A 541 -6.98 15.29 37.05
N HIS A 542 -6.62 14.11 36.56
CA HIS A 542 -5.39 13.41 36.99
C HIS A 542 -4.11 14.09 36.48
N LYS A 543 -4.16 14.83 35.37
CA LYS A 543 -3.00 15.55 34.83
C LYS A 543 -2.66 16.84 35.60
N HIS A 544 -3.61 17.40 36.35
CA HIS A 544 -3.42 18.64 37.13
C HIS A 544 -3.14 18.43 38.63
N ARG A 545 -2.96 17.19 39.10
CA ARG A 545 -2.68 16.89 40.52
C ARG A 545 -1.32 16.23 40.79
N GLY A 546 -0.41 16.24 39.81
CA GLY A 546 1.00 15.88 40.01
C GLY A 546 1.85 17.11 40.25
N GLY A 547 2.21 17.37 41.51
CA GLY A 547 3.23 18.36 41.92
C GLY A 547 4.65 17.94 41.51
N PRO A 548 5.66 18.80 41.78
CA PRO A 548 6.80 19.04 40.90
C PRO A 548 7.84 17.91 40.89
N ALA A 549 8.38 17.66 39.69
CA ALA A 549 9.56 16.86 39.48
C ALA A 549 10.75 17.48 40.23
N ARG A 550 11.36 16.68 41.11
CA ARG A 550 12.69 16.94 41.66
C ARG A 550 13.69 16.95 40.50
N ALA A 551 14.38 18.07 40.34
CA ALA A 551 15.61 18.14 39.56
C ALA A 551 16.64 17.21 40.23
N VAL A 552 17.15 16.25 39.47
CA VAL A 552 18.34 15.49 39.83
C VAL A 552 19.49 16.15 39.06
N GLU A 553 20.34 16.87 39.79
CA GLU A 553 21.64 17.31 39.31
C GLU A 553 22.51 16.10 39.00
N ILE A 554 23.00 16.04 37.77
CA ILE A 554 24.06 15.11 37.37
C ILE A 554 25.37 15.79 37.74
N VAL A 555 26.03 15.27 38.77
CA VAL A 555 27.41 15.61 39.12
C VAL A 555 28.33 14.81 38.18
N ASN A 556 29.03 15.50 37.28
CA ASN A 556 30.15 14.93 36.54
C ASN A 556 31.33 14.77 37.51
N VAL A 557 31.85 13.55 37.63
CA VAL A 557 33.13 13.25 38.29
C VAL A 557 34.00 12.53 37.27
N GLU A 558 34.68 13.30 36.43
CA GLU A 558 35.88 12.88 35.69
C GLU A 558 36.80 14.11 35.64
N ASP A 559 37.64 14.23 36.68
CA ASP A 559 38.95 14.88 36.62
C ASP A 559 39.59 14.70 38.01
N GLU A 560 40.52 13.75 38.09
CA GLU A 560 41.69 13.67 38.99
C GLU A 560 42.02 12.20 39.28
N LEU A 561 42.92 11.63 38.47
CA LEU A 561 44.23 11.11 38.90
C LEU A 561 44.75 10.05 37.92
N GLY A 562 45.72 10.45 37.08
CA GLY A 562 46.85 9.59 36.75
C GLY A 562 47.29 9.54 35.30
N GLY A 563 48.27 10.38 34.94
CA GLY A 563 49.33 10.04 33.98
C GLY A 563 49.25 10.70 32.62
#